data_AF-A0A965E3P2-F1
#
_entry.id   AF-A0A965E3P2-F1
#
_cell.length_a   1.000
_cell.length_b   1.000
_cell.length_c   1.000
_cell.angle_alpha   90.00
_cell.angle_beta   90.00
_cell.angle_gamma   90.00
#
_symmetry.space_group_name_H-M   'P 1'
#
loop_
_entity.id
_entity.type
_entity.pdbx_description
1 polymer ?
#
loop_
_entity_poly.entity_id
_entity_poly.type
_entity_poly.pdbx_seq_one_letter_code
_entity_poly.pdbx_strand_id
1 'polypeptide(L)'
;MQPRDDKKLLPERVDPTSPEGGSSSVQTETPLALQSAPSIGALMHSMRRSWKVVVPIALLVAVAAGAVVWVVVPPQYTTTLTLRLLSRPTVGNLDQDELFANVQKSQVTILKSYDVLSETIVKSRIAEAYGLTFTPPSLARQLVTHFNDGPEMLAVQLSGENPEAVSAILNTLGDVLAKRMLKTDEARIESMMEQKDRALRTLADNLREKRLELAAVEQKVGLDKLGGLAR
;
A
#
# COMPACT_ATOMS: atom_id res chain seq x y z
N MET A 1 -25.04 4.27 -5.97
CA MET A 1 -26.09 3.93 -6.95
C MET A 1 -25.55 4.17 -8.35
N GLN A 2 -25.10 3.11 -9.02
CA GLN A 2 -24.93 3.05 -10.47
C GLN A 2 -25.16 1.57 -10.86
N PRO A 3 -26.14 1.27 -11.73
CA PRO A 3 -26.61 -0.09 -11.96
C PRO A 3 -26.00 -0.72 -13.22
N ARG A 4 -25.98 -2.07 -13.21
CA ARG A 4 -26.07 -3.03 -14.33
C ARG A 4 -25.11 -2.89 -15.54
N ASP A 5 -24.36 -3.97 -15.75
CA ASP A 5 -24.14 -4.62 -17.06
C ASP A 5 -24.04 -6.13 -16.77
N ASP A 6 -25.07 -6.94 -17.00
CA ASP A 6 -25.55 -7.49 -18.28
C ASP A 6 -24.88 -8.82 -18.68
N LYS A 7 -25.57 -9.89 -18.26
CA LYS A 7 -25.96 -11.07 -19.07
C LYS A 7 -25.16 -11.32 -20.36
N LYS A 8 -24.32 -12.36 -20.34
CA LYS A 8 -24.12 -13.29 -21.47
C LYS A 8 -24.04 -14.71 -20.89
N LEU A 9 -25.16 -15.42 -20.77
CA LEU A 9 -25.74 -16.29 -21.80
C LEU A 9 -24.71 -17.30 -22.36
N LEU A 10 -24.67 -18.48 -21.73
CA LEU A 10 -24.47 -19.77 -22.41
C LEU A 10 -25.63 -19.99 -23.41
N PRO A 11 -25.66 -21.02 -24.29
CA PRO A 11 -24.66 -22.04 -24.67
C PRO A 11 -24.48 -22.13 -26.21
N GLU A 12 -23.48 -22.85 -26.73
CA GLU A 12 -23.55 -23.32 -28.12
C GLU A 12 -23.04 -24.77 -28.24
N ARG A 13 -24.03 -25.66 -28.27
CA ARG A 13 -23.92 -27.07 -28.66
C ARG A 13 -24.22 -27.11 -30.16
N VAL A 14 -23.21 -27.38 -30.97
CA VAL A 14 -23.38 -27.74 -32.38
C VAL A 14 -23.09 -29.22 -32.51
N ASP A 15 -24.16 -29.98 -32.69
CA ASP A 15 -24.16 -31.40 -33.04
C ASP A 15 -23.94 -31.58 -34.57
N PRO A 16 -23.68 -32.81 -35.05
CA PRO A 16 -22.84 -33.12 -36.21
C PRO A 16 -23.62 -33.33 -37.50
N THR A 17 -23.00 -33.06 -38.67
CA THR A 17 -23.44 -33.59 -39.97
C THR A 17 -22.30 -33.56 -41.02
N SER A 18 -21.84 -34.76 -41.40
CA SER A 18 -21.31 -35.27 -42.69
C SER A 18 -21.10 -34.32 -43.89
N PRO A 19 -20.11 -34.56 -44.79
CA PRO A 19 -20.10 -35.78 -45.61
C PRO A 19 -18.75 -36.43 -45.98
N GLU A 20 -18.93 -37.70 -46.35
CA GLU A 20 -18.15 -38.58 -47.21
C GLU A 20 -17.05 -37.92 -48.07
N GLY A 21 -15.82 -38.42 -47.88
CA GLY A 21 -14.69 -38.21 -48.79
C GLY A 21 -13.83 -39.47 -48.78
N GLY A 22 -14.16 -40.43 -49.65
CA GLY A 22 -13.40 -41.65 -49.83
C GLY A 22 -11.97 -41.35 -50.29
N SER A 23 -11.00 -41.80 -49.50
CA SER A 23 -9.62 -41.99 -49.95
C SER A 23 -9.10 -43.27 -49.30
N SER A 24 -8.77 -44.20 -50.18
CA SER A 24 -8.35 -45.57 -49.89
C SER A 24 -7.09 -45.58 -49.03
N SER A 25 -7.23 -45.81 -47.72
CA SER A 25 -6.09 -46.12 -46.85
C SER A 25 -5.69 -47.58 -47.07
N VAL A 26 -4.54 -47.77 -47.68
CA VAL A 26 -3.79 -49.03 -47.69
C VAL A 26 -3.69 -49.53 -46.24
N GLN A 27 -4.41 -50.60 -45.92
CA GLN A 27 -4.30 -51.30 -44.64
C GLN A 27 -2.90 -51.93 -44.59
N THR A 28 -1.97 -51.19 -44.00
CA THR A 28 -0.73 -51.77 -43.52
C THR A 28 -1.10 -52.32 -42.14
N GLU A 29 -1.31 -53.64 -42.06
CA GLU A 29 -1.64 -54.33 -40.81
C GLU A 29 -0.58 -54.01 -39.76
N THR A 30 -0.86 -53.02 -38.92
CA THR A 30 -0.05 -52.76 -37.73
C THR A 30 -0.24 -53.95 -36.81
N PRO A 31 0.83 -54.67 -36.44
CA PRO A 31 0.72 -55.90 -35.68
C PRO A 31 -0.05 -55.69 -34.37
N LEU A 32 -0.99 -56.60 -34.07
CA LEU A 32 -1.86 -56.60 -32.88
C LEU A 32 -1.12 -56.45 -31.53
N ALA A 33 0.20 -56.61 -31.51
CA ALA A 33 1.05 -56.41 -30.34
C ALA A 33 1.14 -54.95 -29.84
N LEU A 34 0.66 -53.97 -30.62
CA LEU A 34 0.68 -52.54 -30.25
C LEU A 34 -0.63 -52.01 -29.64
N GLN A 35 -1.70 -52.82 -29.56
CA GLN A 35 -3.01 -52.38 -29.05
C GLN A 35 -3.26 -52.69 -27.57
N SER A 36 -2.36 -53.42 -26.89
CA SER A 36 -2.49 -53.66 -25.46
C SER A 36 -2.19 -52.38 -24.69
N ALA A 37 -3.23 -51.78 -24.09
CA ALA A 37 -3.08 -50.63 -23.21
C ALA A 37 -2.03 -50.96 -22.14
N PRO A 38 -1.02 -50.09 -21.94
CA PRO A 38 0.07 -50.38 -21.00
C PRO A 38 -0.51 -50.64 -19.61
N SER A 39 -0.34 -51.87 -19.12
CA SER A 39 -0.85 -52.23 -17.80
C SER A 39 -0.03 -51.53 -16.72
N ILE A 40 -0.70 -50.96 -15.72
CA ILE A 40 -0.07 -50.29 -14.57
C ILE A 40 1.01 -51.19 -13.92
N GLY A 41 0.79 -52.51 -13.91
CA GLY A 41 1.75 -53.48 -13.40
C GLY A 41 3.05 -53.53 -14.20
N ALA A 42 2.99 -53.45 -15.53
CA ALA A 42 4.19 -53.41 -16.37
C ALA A 42 4.99 -52.11 -16.15
N LEU A 43 4.30 -50.99 -15.97
CA LEU A 43 4.93 -49.70 -15.69
C LEU A 43 5.69 -49.74 -14.34
N MET A 44 5.05 -50.29 -13.31
CA MET A 44 5.62 -50.40 -11.96
C MET A 44 6.83 -51.36 -11.91
N HIS A 45 6.79 -52.45 -12.68
CA HIS A 45 7.91 -53.39 -12.79
C HIS A 45 9.12 -52.76 -13.53
N SER A 46 8.86 -51.99 -14.59
CA SER A 46 9.90 -51.27 -15.33
C SER A 46 10.59 -50.21 -14.45
N MET A 47 9.83 -49.54 -13.57
CA MET A 47 10.33 -48.53 -12.64
C MET A 47 11.20 -49.16 -11.53
N ARG A 48 10.81 -50.33 -10.99
CA ARG A 48 11.60 -51.04 -9.97
C ARG A 48 12.95 -51.52 -10.51
N ARG A 49 13.02 -51.93 -11.78
CA ARG A 49 14.27 -52.36 -12.43
C ARG A 49 15.18 -51.19 -12.80
N SER A 50 14.60 -50.05 -13.21
CA SER A 50 15.34 -48.86 -13.64
C SER A 50 15.75 -47.93 -12.49
N TRP A 51 15.32 -48.20 -11.25
CA TRP A 51 15.58 -47.33 -10.09
C TRP A 51 17.08 -47.02 -9.90
N LYS A 52 17.97 -47.98 -10.17
CA LYS A 52 19.44 -47.80 -10.09
C LYS A 52 19.99 -46.77 -11.08
N VAL A 53 19.31 -46.52 -12.19
CA VAL A 53 19.70 -45.55 -13.23
C VAL A 53 18.94 -44.23 -13.05
N VAL A 54 17.65 -44.31 -12.71
CA VAL A 54 16.81 -43.12 -12.53
C VAL A 54 17.29 -42.27 -11.35
N VAL A 55 17.66 -42.88 -10.22
CA VAL A 55 18.13 -42.13 -9.04
C VAL A 55 19.38 -41.29 -9.30
N PRO A 56 20.49 -41.80 -9.86
CA PRO A 56 21.66 -40.98 -10.12
C PRO A 56 21.39 -39.88 -11.16
N ILE A 57 20.55 -40.15 -12.17
CA ILE A 57 20.18 -39.11 -13.16
C ILE A 57 19.34 -38.02 -12.48
N ALA A 58 18.33 -38.38 -11.69
CA ALA A 58 17.51 -37.43 -10.95
C ALA A 58 18.35 -36.62 -9.96
N LEU A 59 19.31 -37.26 -9.30
CA LEU A 59 20.26 -36.60 -8.40
C LEU A 59 21.14 -35.60 -9.17
N LEU A 60 21.68 -35.97 -10.34
CA LEU A 60 22.46 -35.07 -11.18
C LEU A 60 21.64 -33.87 -11.65
N VAL A 61 20.39 -34.09 -12.08
CA VAL A 61 19.48 -33.00 -12.47
C VAL A 61 19.16 -32.10 -11.28
N ALA A 62 18.93 -32.67 -10.08
CA ALA A 62 18.68 -31.89 -8.88
C ALA A 62 19.90 -31.04 -8.46
N VAL A 63 21.11 -31.60 -8.52
CA VAL A 63 22.36 -30.87 -8.25
C VAL A 63 22.59 -29.78 -9.29
N ALA A 64 22.38 -30.07 -10.57
CA ALA A 64 22.51 -29.08 -11.64
C ALA A 64 21.50 -27.93 -11.48
N ALA A 65 20.23 -28.25 -11.19
CA ALA A 65 19.20 -27.25 -10.93
C ALA A 65 19.54 -26.40 -9.69
N GLY A 66 20.02 -27.02 -8.62
CA GLY A 66 20.46 -26.32 -7.42
C GLY A 66 21.63 -25.36 -7.68
N ALA A 67 22.61 -25.79 -8.48
CA ALA A 67 23.74 -24.95 -8.88
C ALA A 67 23.29 -23.76 -9.75
N VAL A 68 22.35 -23.98 -10.67
CA VAL A 68 21.77 -22.90 -11.48
C VAL A 68 21.05 -21.89 -10.60
N VAL A 69 20.21 -22.35 -9.66
CA VAL A 69 19.50 -21.45 -8.74
C VAL A 69 20.47 -20.65 -7.86
N TRP A 70 21.54 -21.28 -7.36
CA TRP A 70 22.55 -20.62 -6.52
C TRP A 70 23.28 -19.48 -7.23
N VAL A 71 23.50 -19.61 -8.54
CA VAL A 71 24.20 -18.59 -9.33
C VAL A 71 23.23 -17.53 -9.87
N VAL A 72 21.99 -17.90 -10.17
CA VAL A 72 21.02 -17.02 -10.85
C VAL A 72 20.22 -16.15 -9.88
N VAL A 73 19.99 -16.60 -8.65
CA VAL A 73 19.14 -15.86 -7.68
C VAL A 73 20.01 -15.02 -6.75
N PRO A 74 20.09 -13.68 -6.95
CA PRO A 74 20.83 -12.82 -6.04
C PRO A 74 20.16 -12.81 -4.65
N PRO A 75 20.94 -12.74 -3.56
CA PRO A 75 20.39 -12.62 -2.22
C PRO A 75 19.61 -11.30 -2.11
N GLN A 76 18.35 -11.40 -1.71
CA GLN A 76 17.48 -10.25 -1.43
C GLN A 76 17.42 -10.03 0.07
N TYR A 77 17.87 -8.86 0.52
CA TYR A 77 17.79 -8.46 1.92
C TYR A 77 16.59 -7.54 2.11
N THR A 78 15.76 -7.84 3.09
CA THR A 78 14.60 -7.00 3.45
C THR A 78 14.87 -6.32 4.78
N THR A 79 14.86 -5.00 4.78
CA THR A 79 14.91 -4.20 6.00
C THR A 79 13.53 -3.65 6.31
N THR A 80 13.16 -3.65 7.59
CA THR A 80 11.87 -3.14 8.07
C THR A 80 12.10 -1.97 9.03
N LEU A 81 11.41 -0.86 8.79
CA LEU A 81 11.30 0.27 9.71
C LEU A 81 9.88 0.28 10.27
N THR A 82 9.75 0.28 11.60
CA THR A 82 8.45 0.35 12.27
C THR A 82 8.23 1.73 12.84
N LEU A 83 7.16 2.39 12.39
CA LEU A 83 6.74 3.72 12.81
C LEU A 83 5.47 3.60 13.65
N ARG A 84 5.48 4.20 14.84
CA ARG A 84 4.29 4.28 15.67
C ARG A 84 3.52 5.57 15.38
N LEU A 85 2.27 5.44 14.97
CA LEU A 85 1.34 6.54 14.76
C LEU A 85 0.68 6.90 16.09
N LEU A 86 0.94 8.10 16.58
CA LEU A 86 0.26 8.65 17.75
C LEU A 86 -1.05 9.31 17.30
N SER A 87 -2.11 8.52 17.06
CA SER A 87 -3.44 9.12 16.93
C SER A 87 -4.00 9.36 18.33
N ARG A 88 -4.18 10.62 18.73
CA ARG A 88 -5.02 10.90 19.91
C ARG A 88 -6.47 10.61 19.51
N PRO A 89 -7.16 9.64 20.13
CA PRO A 89 -8.57 9.43 19.85
C PRO A 89 -9.32 10.70 20.29
N THR A 90 -9.95 11.38 19.33
CA THR A 90 -10.97 12.37 19.65
C THR A 90 -12.11 11.61 20.33
N VAL A 91 -12.24 11.82 21.63
CA VAL A 91 -13.13 11.09 22.54
C VAL A 91 -14.57 11.04 21.99
N GLY A 92 -15.13 9.84 21.81
CA GLY A 92 -16.58 9.62 21.89
C GLY A 92 -17.39 9.35 20.62
N ASN A 93 -16.82 8.93 19.48
CA ASN A 93 -17.62 8.59 18.29
C ASN A 93 -17.40 7.15 17.80
N LEU A 94 -18.51 6.45 17.49
CA LEU A 94 -18.52 5.08 16.93
C LEU A 94 -17.94 4.99 15.51
N ASP A 95 -17.75 6.12 14.81
CA ASP A 95 -17.14 6.19 13.46
C ASP A 95 -15.59 6.22 13.47
N GLN A 96 -14.96 5.83 14.60
CA GLN A 96 -13.51 5.93 14.78
C GLN A 96 -12.70 5.03 13.83
N ASP A 97 -13.23 3.86 13.45
CA ASP A 97 -12.49 2.91 12.61
C ASP A 97 -12.28 3.44 11.18
N GLU A 98 -13.29 4.06 10.57
CA GLU A 98 -13.18 4.65 9.23
C GLU A 98 -12.26 5.87 9.21
N LEU A 99 -12.38 6.73 10.23
CA LEU A 99 -11.50 7.89 10.39
C LEU A 99 -10.04 7.44 10.54
N PHE A 100 -9.80 6.39 11.30
CA PHE A 100 -8.47 5.87 11.52
C PHE A 100 -7.86 5.23 10.26
N ALA A 101 -8.64 4.45 9.52
CA ALA A 101 -8.22 3.90 8.22
C ALA A 101 -7.89 5.00 7.20
N ASN A 102 -8.61 6.12 7.22
CA ASN A 102 -8.31 7.29 6.38
C ASN A 102 -7.00 7.98 6.80
N VAL A 103 -6.74 8.09 8.11
CA VAL A 103 -5.46 8.60 8.63
C VAL A 103 -4.32 7.68 8.19
N GLN A 104 -4.45 6.36 8.33
CA GLN A 104 -3.44 5.40 7.86
C GLN A 104 -3.12 5.57 6.37
N LYS A 105 -4.15 5.63 5.51
CA LYS A 105 -3.98 5.84 4.06
C LYS A 105 -3.31 7.17 3.75
N SER A 106 -3.67 8.23 4.47
CA SER A 106 -3.05 9.55 4.34
C SER A 106 -1.57 9.48 4.70
N GLN A 107 -1.20 8.82 5.79
CA GLN A 107 0.20 8.67 6.21
C GLN A 107 1.02 7.86 5.19
N VAL A 108 0.46 6.77 4.66
CA VAL A 108 1.11 6.01 3.59
C VAL A 108 1.30 6.86 2.33
N THR A 109 0.33 7.72 2.02
CA THR A 109 0.41 8.64 0.86
C THR A 109 1.50 9.70 1.07
N ILE A 110 1.61 10.28 2.26
CA ILE A 110 2.67 11.24 2.61
C ILE A 110 4.04 10.56 2.54
N LEU A 111 4.15 9.35 3.08
CA LEU A 111 5.40 8.57 3.06
C LEU A 111 5.85 8.26 1.61
N LYS A 112 4.91 7.96 0.72
CA LYS A 112 5.18 7.70 -0.70
C LYS A 112 5.22 8.97 -1.57
N SER A 113 5.10 10.14 -0.98
CA SER A 113 5.12 11.40 -1.73
C SER A 113 6.49 11.66 -2.35
N TYR A 114 6.48 12.29 -3.54
CA TYR A 114 7.70 12.59 -4.28
C TYR A 114 8.69 13.39 -3.44
N ASP A 115 8.22 14.42 -2.73
CA ASP A 115 9.08 15.29 -1.95
C ASP A 115 9.83 14.52 -0.85
N VAL A 116 9.12 13.69 -0.07
CA VAL A 116 9.73 12.90 1.01
C VAL A 116 10.76 11.93 0.45
N LEU A 117 10.45 11.24 -0.65
CA LEU A 117 11.36 10.28 -1.26
C LEU A 117 12.57 10.98 -1.90
N SER A 118 12.37 12.14 -2.54
CA SER A 118 13.45 12.92 -3.14
C SER A 118 14.43 13.45 -2.09
N GLU A 119 13.93 14.00 -0.99
CA GLU A 119 14.74 14.47 0.14
C GLU A 119 15.47 13.30 0.82
N THR A 120 14.80 12.15 0.95
CA THR A 120 15.41 10.92 1.46
C THR A 120 16.59 10.47 0.59
N ILE A 121 16.41 10.40 -0.73
CA ILE A 121 17.47 9.99 -1.67
C ILE A 121 18.67 10.93 -1.55
N VAL A 122 18.44 12.24 -1.55
CA VAL A 122 19.51 13.25 -1.42
C VAL A 122 20.24 13.13 -0.08
N LYS A 123 19.49 13.01 1.04
CA LYS A 123 20.07 12.97 2.39
C LYS A 123 20.80 11.65 2.68
N SER A 124 20.38 10.55 2.06
CA SER A 124 20.98 9.22 2.24
C SER A 124 22.38 9.07 1.63
N ARG A 125 22.74 9.92 0.65
CA ARG A 125 24.03 9.87 -0.08
C ARG A 125 24.39 8.50 -0.66
N ILE A 126 23.40 7.69 -1.01
CA ILE A 126 23.61 6.30 -1.45
C ILE A 126 24.26 6.21 -2.82
N ALA A 127 24.01 7.20 -3.68
CA ALA A 127 24.70 7.30 -4.96
C ALA A 127 26.22 7.44 -4.76
N GLU A 128 26.66 8.18 -3.73
CA GLU A 128 28.08 8.37 -3.41
C GLU A 128 28.66 7.17 -2.66
N ALA A 129 27.92 6.62 -1.69
CA ALA A 129 28.42 5.56 -0.82
C ALA A 129 28.44 4.17 -1.50
N TYR A 130 27.45 3.86 -2.33
CA TYR A 130 27.24 2.51 -2.88
C TYR A 130 27.11 2.49 -4.41
N GLY A 131 27.18 3.64 -5.09
CA GLY A 131 27.02 3.71 -6.55
C GLY A 131 25.62 3.37 -7.05
N LEU A 132 24.61 3.32 -6.16
CA LEU A 132 23.24 2.97 -6.48
C LEU A 132 22.40 4.23 -6.71
N THR A 133 21.77 4.33 -7.87
CA THR A 133 20.88 5.45 -8.20
C THR A 133 19.42 5.02 -8.08
N PHE A 134 18.71 5.59 -7.11
CA PHE A 134 17.26 5.41 -6.97
C PHE A 134 16.53 6.63 -7.53
N THR A 135 15.39 6.38 -8.18
CA THR A 135 14.45 7.44 -8.53
C THR A 135 13.30 7.45 -7.52
N PRO A 136 12.69 8.60 -7.20
CA PRO A 136 11.50 8.64 -6.34
C PRO A 136 10.39 7.65 -6.76
N PRO A 137 9.99 7.53 -8.04
CA PRO A 137 8.96 6.56 -8.44
C PRO A 137 9.42 5.10 -8.32
N SER A 138 10.70 4.78 -8.54
CA SER A 138 11.18 3.41 -8.35
C SER A 138 11.17 3.03 -6.87
N LEU A 139 11.59 3.94 -6.00
CA LEU A 139 11.58 3.74 -4.56
C LEU A 139 10.15 3.58 -4.01
N ALA A 140 9.20 4.40 -4.48
CA ALA A 140 7.79 4.31 -4.08
C ALA A 140 7.14 2.94 -4.41
N ARG A 141 7.56 2.31 -5.51
CA ARG A 141 7.09 0.98 -5.93
C ARG A 141 7.73 -0.15 -5.13
N GLN A 142 8.99 0.00 -4.76
CA GLN A 142 9.72 -1.00 -3.95
C GLN A 142 9.33 -0.94 -2.47
N LEU A 143 8.86 0.21 -1.98
CA LEU A 143 8.39 0.37 -0.60
C LEU A 143 7.06 -0.36 -0.37
N VAL A 144 7.11 -1.38 0.47
CA VAL A 144 5.95 -2.15 0.93
C VAL A 144 5.56 -1.66 2.33
N THR A 145 4.32 -1.24 2.50
CA THR A 145 3.79 -0.73 3.77
C THR A 145 2.70 -1.65 4.30
N HIS A 146 2.75 -2.05 5.56
CA HIS A 146 1.77 -2.92 6.19
C HIS A 146 1.54 -2.54 7.66
N PHE A 147 0.39 -2.97 8.22
CA PHE A 147 -0.07 -2.66 9.58
C PHE A 147 -0.26 -3.93 10.41
N ASN A 148 0.66 -4.91 10.29
CA ASN A 148 0.46 -6.25 10.85
C ASN A 148 0.54 -6.30 12.38
N ASP A 149 1.30 -5.39 13.00
CA ASP A 149 1.52 -5.37 14.46
C ASP A 149 0.47 -4.53 15.21
N GLY A 150 -0.58 -4.07 14.51
CA GLY A 150 -1.69 -3.33 15.06
C GLY A 150 -2.01 -2.05 14.29
N PRO A 151 -3.17 -1.42 14.58
CA PRO A 151 -3.63 -0.23 13.89
C PRO A 151 -2.64 0.95 13.97
N GLU A 152 -1.94 1.10 15.10
CA GLU A 152 -1.00 2.19 15.35
C GLU A 152 0.40 1.96 14.77
N MET A 153 0.73 0.76 14.28
CA MET A 153 2.09 0.39 13.89
C MET A 153 2.19 0.29 12.37
N LEU A 154 2.85 1.25 11.74
CA LEU A 154 3.15 1.23 10.31
C LEU A 154 4.54 0.62 10.10
N ALA A 155 4.58 -0.57 9.55
CA ALA A 155 5.81 -1.23 9.14
C ALA A 155 6.08 -0.92 7.65
N VAL A 156 7.27 -0.40 7.39
CA VAL A 156 7.76 -0.01 6.07
C VAL A 156 8.92 -0.92 5.72
N GLN A 157 8.76 -1.69 4.66
CA GLN A 157 9.74 -2.64 4.16
C GLN A 157 10.34 -2.16 2.86
N LEU A 158 11.64 -2.36 2.73
CA LEU A 158 12.38 -2.19 1.49
C LEU A 158 13.28 -3.41 1.30
N SER A 159 13.28 -3.97 0.10
CA SER A 159 14.12 -5.10 -0.27
C SER A 159 15.17 -4.67 -1.29
N GLY A 160 16.40 -5.18 -1.17
CA GLY A 160 17.47 -4.94 -2.11
C GLY A 160 18.69 -5.82 -1.89
N GLU A 161 19.64 -5.77 -2.82
CA GLU A 161 20.85 -6.61 -2.82
C GLU A 161 21.88 -6.19 -1.77
N ASN A 162 21.90 -4.90 -1.40
CA ASN A 162 22.82 -4.36 -0.41
C ASN A 162 22.07 -3.97 0.89
N PRO A 163 22.26 -4.70 2.00
CA PRO A 163 21.54 -4.44 3.25
C PRO A 163 21.92 -3.09 3.89
N GLU A 164 23.16 -2.63 3.72
CA GLU A 164 23.63 -1.36 4.27
C GLU A 164 23.02 -0.17 3.52
N ALA A 165 22.91 -0.27 2.18
CA ALA A 165 22.26 0.76 1.38
C ALA A 165 20.76 0.84 1.71
N VAL A 166 20.06 -0.29 1.76
CA VAL A 166 18.61 -0.34 2.05
C VAL A 166 18.30 0.18 3.46
N SER A 167 19.09 -0.21 4.46
CA SER A 167 18.92 0.29 5.84
C SER A 167 19.23 1.79 5.95
N ALA A 168 20.22 2.31 5.24
CA ALA A 168 20.49 3.74 5.17
C ALA A 168 19.31 4.53 4.56
N ILE A 169 18.65 4.01 3.51
CA ILE A 169 17.42 4.62 2.97
C ILE A 169 16.34 4.67 4.03
N LEU A 170 16.03 3.54 4.66
CA LEU A 170 14.93 3.47 5.61
C LEU A 170 15.18 4.35 6.84
N ASN A 171 16.40 4.38 7.36
CA ASN A 171 16.75 5.26 8.48
C ASN A 171 16.59 6.74 8.11
N THR A 172 17.10 7.13 6.94
CA THR A 172 16.95 8.52 6.48
C THR A 172 15.50 8.88 6.13
N LEU A 173 14.71 7.93 5.64
CA LEU A 173 13.27 8.10 5.41
C LEU A 173 12.54 8.39 6.71
N GLY A 174 12.85 7.64 7.78
CA GLY A 174 12.30 7.87 9.11
C GLY A 174 12.60 9.27 9.63
N ASP A 175 13.85 9.72 9.49
CA ASP A 175 14.26 11.08 9.88
C ASP A 175 13.53 12.17 9.10
N VAL A 176 13.47 12.05 7.77
CA VAL A 176 12.85 13.04 6.89
C VAL A 176 11.36 13.14 7.17
N LEU A 177 10.69 12.00 7.33
CA LEU A 177 9.28 11.94 7.67
C LEU A 177 9.00 12.61 9.02
N ALA A 178 9.78 12.30 10.07
CA ALA A 178 9.63 12.89 11.39
C ALA A 178 9.79 14.43 11.33
N LYS A 179 10.83 14.91 10.64
CA LYS A 179 11.05 16.36 10.45
C LYS A 179 9.91 17.03 9.69
N ARG A 180 9.36 16.38 8.67
CA ARG A 180 8.25 16.93 7.88
C ARG A 180 6.95 16.97 8.66
N MET A 181 6.67 15.95 9.46
CA MET A 181 5.53 15.93 10.36
C MET A 181 5.59 17.08 11.36
N LEU A 182 6.75 17.29 12.01
CA LEU A 182 6.94 18.40 12.94
C LEU A 182 6.66 19.77 12.27
N LYS A 183 7.22 20.02 11.08
CA LYS A 183 6.96 21.26 10.33
C LYS A 183 5.49 21.44 9.96
N THR A 184 4.81 20.36 9.59
CA THR A 184 3.40 20.39 9.22
C THR A 184 2.53 20.68 10.44
N ASP A 185 2.86 20.08 11.59
CA ASP A 185 2.17 20.32 12.85
C ASP A 185 2.39 21.74 13.36
N GLU A 186 3.60 22.27 13.28
CA GLU A 186 3.91 23.67 13.62
C GLU A 186 3.06 24.64 12.78
N ALA A 187 3.07 24.47 11.45
CA ALA A 187 2.25 25.30 10.56
C ALA A 187 0.75 25.17 10.84
N ARG A 188 0.29 23.97 11.20
CA ARG A 188 -1.11 23.73 11.58
C ARG A 188 -1.46 24.46 12.87
N ILE A 189 -0.61 24.35 13.90
CA ILE A 189 -0.81 25.01 15.20
C ILE A 189 -0.83 26.52 15.01
N GLU A 190 0.09 27.08 14.23
CA GLU A 190 0.14 28.50 13.91
C GLU A 190 -1.14 28.98 13.23
N SER A 191 -1.60 28.26 12.18
CA SER A 191 -2.86 28.60 11.50
C SER A 191 -4.08 28.53 12.43
N MET A 192 -4.09 27.58 13.37
CA MET A 192 -5.15 27.47 14.37
C MET A 192 -5.12 28.61 15.38
N MET A 193 -3.93 29.06 15.79
CA MET A 193 -3.78 30.23 16.66
C MET A 193 -4.28 31.49 15.97
N GLU A 194 -3.89 31.72 14.71
CA GLU A 194 -4.38 32.85 13.94
C GLU A 194 -5.91 32.87 13.80
N GLN A 195 -6.51 31.70 13.54
CA GLN A 195 -7.97 31.60 13.43
C GLN A 195 -8.67 31.95 14.75
N LYS A 196 -8.14 31.48 15.88
CA LYS A 196 -8.67 31.80 17.20
C LYS A 196 -8.53 33.28 17.51
N ASP A 197 -7.38 33.89 17.21
CA ASP A 197 -7.16 35.31 17.42
C ASP A 197 -8.11 36.17 16.58
N ARG A 198 -8.32 35.81 15.31
CA ARG A 198 -9.30 36.47 14.45
C ARG A 198 -10.72 36.34 15.01
N ALA A 199 -11.10 35.16 15.49
CA ALA A 199 -12.40 34.93 16.10
C ALA A 199 -12.60 35.73 17.41
N LEU A 200 -11.56 35.84 18.25
CA LEU A 200 -11.63 36.65 19.47
C LEU A 200 -11.76 38.14 19.15
N ARG A 201 -11.06 38.63 18.13
CA ARG A 201 -11.16 40.02 17.68
C ARG A 201 -12.56 40.33 17.17
N THR A 202 -13.13 39.48 16.30
CA THR A 202 -14.49 39.69 15.80
C THR A 202 -15.53 39.65 16.92
N LEU A 203 -15.39 38.75 17.90
CA LEU A 203 -16.26 38.73 19.08
C LEU A 203 -16.12 40.01 19.92
N ALA A 204 -14.90 40.51 20.13
CA ALA A 204 -14.67 41.74 20.87
C ALA A 204 -15.29 42.96 20.17
N ASP A 205 -15.16 43.04 18.84
CA ASP A 205 -15.75 44.09 18.02
C ASP A 205 -17.29 44.02 18.05
N ASN A 206 -17.86 42.83 17.92
CA ASN A 206 -19.31 42.62 18.03
C ASN A 206 -19.85 43.03 19.41
N LEU A 207 -19.13 42.72 20.50
CA LEU A 207 -19.53 43.14 21.85
C LEU A 207 -19.44 44.66 22.01
N ARG A 208 -18.44 45.30 21.39
CA ARG A 208 -18.29 46.76 21.41
C ARG A 208 -19.44 47.43 20.66
N GLU A 209 -19.80 46.94 19.48
CA GLU A 209 -20.93 47.43 18.70
C GLU A 209 -22.24 47.29 19.47
N LYS A 210 -22.50 46.10 20.05
CA LYS A 210 -23.71 45.87 20.86
C LYS A 210 -23.80 46.81 22.06
N ARG A 211 -22.69 47.12 22.72
CA ARG A 211 -22.66 48.11 23.81
C ARG A 211 -23.03 49.52 23.33
N LEU A 212 -22.54 49.92 22.16
CA LEU A 212 -22.88 51.22 21.56
C LEU A 212 -24.34 51.29 21.14
N GLU A 213 -24.88 50.21 20.56
CA GLU A 213 -26.30 50.10 20.22
C GLU A 213 -27.20 50.22 21.45
N LEU A 214 -26.88 49.49 22.52
CA LEU A 214 -27.64 49.53 23.77
C LEU A 214 -27.62 50.92 24.40
N ALA A 215 -26.46 51.58 24.45
CA ALA A 215 -26.35 52.95 24.96
C ALA A 215 -27.21 53.95 24.12
N ALA A 216 -27.24 53.78 22.80
CA ALA A 216 -28.07 54.62 21.93
C ALA A 216 -29.59 54.36 22.13
N VAL A 217 -29.98 53.10 22.42
CA VAL A 217 -31.37 52.75 22.73
C VAL A 217 -31.78 53.31 24.10
N GLU A 218 -30.93 53.20 25.12
CA GLU A 218 -31.17 53.78 26.46
C GLU A 218 -31.40 55.29 26.37
N GLN A 219 -30.57 56.00 25.58
CA GLN A 219 -30.71 57.43 25.33
C GLN A 219 -32.05 57.78 24.64
N LYS A 220 -32.50 56.96 23.68
CA LYS A 220 -33.77 57.17 22.96
C LYS A 220 -35.00 56.91 23.82
N VAL A 221 -34.95 55.91 24.69
CA VAL A 221 -36.08 55.54 25.57
C VAL A 221 -36.23 56.54 26.74
N GLY A 222 -35.22 57.40 26.98
CA GLY A 222 -35.30 58.43 28.01
C GLY A 222 -35.18 57.86 29.44
N LEU A 223 -34.66 56.64 29.58
CA LEU A 223 -34.38 56.00 30.88
C LEU A 223 -33.37 56.80 31.72
N ASP A 224 -32.57 57.64 31.07
CA ASP A 224 -31.62 58.56 31.73
C ASP A 224 -32.32 59.57 32.67
N LYS A 225 -33.60 59.91 32.39
CA LYS A 225 -34.39 60.80 33.27
C LYS A 225 -34.94 60.11 34.53
N LEU A 226 -35.04 58.78 34.55
CA LEU A 226 -35.57 58.04 35.70
C LEU A 226 -34.48 57.72 36.74
N GLY A 227 -33.22 57.54 36.32
CA GLY A 227 -32.09 57.34 37.25
C GLY A 227 -31.74 58.57 38.09
N GLY A 228 -32.01 59.77 37.56
CA GLY A 228 -31.76 61.04 38.27
C GLY A 228 -32.77 61.38 39.39
N LEU A 229 -33.91 60.67 39.47
CA LEU A 229 -34.94 60.91 40.50
C LEU A 229 -34.80 60.04 41.75
N ALA A 230 -33.85 59.09 41.76
CA ALA A 230 -33.60 58.19 42.89
C ALA A 230 -32.38 58.58 43.75
N ARG A 231 -31.89 59.82 43.62
CA ARG A 231 -30.81 60.39 44.45
C ARG A 231 -31.28 61.57 45.25
#